data_AF-A0A377E1J9-F1
#
_entry.id   AF-A0A377E1J9-F1
#
_cell.length_a   1.000
_cell.length_b   1.000
_cell.length_c   1.000
_cell.angle_alpha   90.00
_cell.angle_beta   90.00
_cell.angle_gamma   90.00
#
_symmetry.space_group_name_H-M   'P 1'
#
loop_
_entity.id
_entity.type
_entity.pdbx_description
1 polymer ?
#
loop_
_entity_poly.entity_id
_entity_poly.type
_entity_poly.pdbx_seq_one_letter_code
_entity_poly.pdbx_strand_id
1 'polypeptide(L)'
;MSPAHHLLGYMSKTRRVNLAITAGSTPKGMYEYLTTLVKGKPWYDNCYFYNFDEIPFRGKEGEGVTITNLRNLFFTPAGIKEENIQKLTIDNYREHDQKTGA
;
A
#
# COMPACT_ATOMS: atom_id res chain seq x y z
N MET A 1 -21.51 -5.23 1.45
CA MET A 1 -20.26 -4.91 2.20
C MET A 1 -19.40 -4.06 1.27
N SER A 2 -18.97 -2.86 1.68
CA SER A 2 -18.16 -2.00 0.79
C SER A 2 -16.72 -2.51 0.66
N PRO A 3 -15.98 -2.15 -0.41
CA PRO A 3 -14.56 -2.53 -0.57
C PRO A 3 -13.69 -2.18 0.65
N ALA A 4 -13.97 -1.05 1.30
CA ALA A 4 -13.28 -0.65 2.54
C ALA A 4 -13.47 -1.65 3.68
N HIS A 5 -14.70 -2.12 3.92
CA HIS A 5 -14.96 -3.11 4.98
C HIS A 5 -14.29 -4.45 4.67
N HIS A 6 -14.22 -4.82 3.39
CA HIS A 6 -13.51 -6.03 2.99
C HIS A 6 -12.01 -5.92 3.29
N LEU A 7 -11.37 -4.82 2.87
CA LEU A 7 -9.95 -4.57 3.15
C LEU A 7 -9.66 -4.48 4.65
N LEU A 8 -10.51 -3.77 5.41
CA LEU A 8 -10.40 -3.66 6.86
C LEU A 8 -10.48 -5.04 7.55
N GLY A 9 -11.31 -5.95 7.03
CA GLY A 9 -11.37 -7.33 7.51
C GLY A 9 -10.06 -8.09 7.35
N TYR A 10 -9.32 -7.87 6.25
CA TYR A 10 -7.96 -8.41 6.12
C TYR A 10 -6.98 -7.74 7.08
N MET A 11 -7.00 -6.41 7.15
CA MET A 11 -6.09 -5.63 8.00
C MET A 11 -6.24 -5.96 9.49
N SER A 12 -7.42 -6.42 9.92
CA SER A 12 -7.71 -6.74 11.32
C SER A 12 -7.28 -8.15 11.74
N LYS A 13 -6.62 -8.92 10.87
CA LYS A 13 -6.03 -10.22 11.25
C LYS A 13 -4.87 -10.00 12.22
N THR A 14 -4.60 -10.95 13.12
CA THR A 14 -3.49 -10.84 14.09
C THR A 14 -2.12 -11.16 13.49
N ARG A 15 -2.08 -12.02 12.46
CA ARG A 15 -0.86 -12.37 11.74
C ARG A 15 -0.48 -11.32 10.70
N ARG A 16 0.76 -11.36 10.21
CA ARG A 16 1.21 -10.57 9.06
C ARG A 16 0.24 -10.72 7.88
N VAL A 17 -0.07 -9.61 7.22
CA VAL A 17 -0.91 -9.57 6.01
C VAL A 17 -0.18 -8.81 4.93
N ASN A 18 -0.01 -9.41 3.76
CA ASN A 18 0.56 -8.79 2.57
C ASN A 18 -0.59 -8.32 1.66
N LEU A 19 -0.65 -7.04 1.34
CA LEU A 19 -1.74 -6.38 0.63
C LEU A 19 -1.21 -5.67 -0.62
N ALA A 20 -1.48 -6.24 -1.80
CA ALA A 20 -1.26 -5.54 -3.06
C ALA A 20 -2.41 -4.56 -3.32
N ILE A 21 -2.11 -3.28 -3.52
CA ILE A 21 -3.11 -2.21 -3.67
C ILE A 21 -2.85 -1.33 -4.90
N THR A 22 -3.92 -0.74 -5.43
CA THR A 22 -3.89 0.11 -6.64
C THR A 22 -3.93 1.59 -6.31
N ALA A 23 -3.30 2.41 -7.15
CA ALA A 23 -3.50 3.85 -7.17
C ALA A 23 -4.76 4.22 -7.99
N GLY A 24 -4.87 5.48 -8.40
CA GLY A 24 -5.95 5.98 -9.26
C GLY A 24 -7.12 6.61 -8.50
N SER A 25 -8.11 7.09 -9.25
CA SER A 25 -9.24 7.87 -8.70
C SER A 25 -10.30 6.99 -8.04
N THR A 26 -10.56 5.79 -8.57
CA THR A 26 -11.56 4.85 -8.04
C THR A 26 -11.38 4.52 -6.55
N PRO A 27 -10.18 4.21 -6.02
CA PRO A 27 -10.03 3.90 -4.60
C PRO A 27 -9.94 5.14 -3.68
N LYS A 28 -9.98 6.37 -4.19
CA LYS A 28 -9.74 7.58 -3.38
C LYS A 28 -10.64 7.68 -2.14
N GLY A 29 -11.96 7.57 -2.32
CA GLY A 29 -12.91 7.63 -1.20
C GLY A 29 -12.76 6.47 -0.22
N MET A 30 -12.31 5.30 -0.71
CA MET A 30 -12.00 4.15 0.15
C MET A 30 -10.78 4.45 1.04
N TYR A 31 -9.71 5.02 0.49
CA TYR A 31 -8.51 5.38 1.26
C TYR A 31 -8.75 6.51 2.25
N GLU A 32 -9.55 7.51 1.88
CA GLU A 32 -9.99 8.56 2.80
C GLU A 32 -10.70 7.96 4.01
N TYR A 33 -11.68 7.07 3.76
CA TYR A 33 -12.40 6.38 4.84
C TYR A 33 -11.48 5.48 5.69
N LEU A 34 -10.64 4.64 5.05
CA LEU A 34 -9.71 3.76 5.77
C LEU A 34 -8.74 4.57 6.64
N THR A 35 -8.24 5.70 6.14
CA THR A 35 -7.36 6.61 6.89
C THR A 35 -7.98 7.01 8.23
N THR A 36 -9.28 7.33 8.26
CA THR A 36 -9.99 7.67 9.51
C THR A 36 -10.03 6.53 10.52
N LEU A 37 -9.95 5.28 10.04
CA LEU A 37 -10.07 4.10 10.87
C LEU A 37 -8.73 3.53 11.32
N VAL A 38 -7.64 3.79 10.59
CA VAL A 38 -6.33 3.13 10.82
C VAL A 38 -5.26 4.06 11.38
N LYS A 39 -5.38 5.38 11.18
CA LYS A 39 -4.33 6.33 11.56
C LYS A 39 -4.04 6.28 13.07
N GLY A 40 -2.76 6.12 13.41
CA GLY A 40 -2.28 6.12 14.79
C GLY A 40 -2.65 4.87 15.60
N LYS A 41 -3.07 3.79 14.94
CA LYS A 41 -3.52 2.57 15.62
C LYS A 41 -2.52 1.43 15.40
N PRO A 42 -1.82 1.00 16.46
CA PRO A 42 -0.72 0.03 16.34
C PRO A 42 -1.17 -1.39 15.96
N TRP A 43 -2.46 -1.71 16.14
CA TRP A 43 -3.00 -3.02 15.75
C TRP A 43 -3.09 -3.24 14.22
N TYR A 44 -2.70 -2.26 13.40
CA TYR A 44 -2.53 -2.41 11.96
C TYR A 44 -1.06 -2.51 11.52
N ASP A 45 -0.10 -2.52 12.46
CA ASP A 45 1.34 -2.62 12.17
C ASP A 45 1.75 -3.97 11.55
N ASN A 46 0.85 -4.95 11.53
CA ASN A 46 1.01 -6.24 10.86
C ASN A 46 0.69 -6.20 9.34
N CYS A 47 0.24 -5.06 8.82
CA CYS A 47 -0.13 -4.89 7.40
C CYS A 47 1.06 -4.41 6.57
N TYR A 48 1.45 -5.17 5.56
CA TYR A 48 2.52 -4.83 4.62
C TYR A 48 1.90 -4.58 3.24
N PHE A 49 2.15 -3.40 2.67
CA PHE A 49 1.52 -2.94 1.45
C PHE A 49 2.48 -3.01 0.27
N TYR A 50 1.98 -3.46 -0.88
CA TYR A 50 2.73 -3.63 -2.11
C TYR A 50 2.02 -2.88 -3.24
N ASN A 51 2.75 -2.12 -4.05
CA ASN A 51 2.24 -1.72 -5.36
C ASN A 51 2.45 -2.88 -6.34
N PHE A 52 1.46 -3.18 -7.17
CA PHE A 52 1.54 -4.28 -8.15
C PHE A 52 2.00 -3.83 -9.54
N ASP A 53 1.99 -2.52 -9.79
CA ASP A 53 2.60 -1.90 -10.96
C ASP A 53 3.48 -0.71 -10.52
N GLU A 54 4.39 -0.29 -11.40
CA GLU A 54 5.13 0.95 -11.22
C GLU A 54 5.49 1.56 -12.57
N ILE A 55 5.37 2.87 -12.67
CA ILE A 55 5.72 3.64 -13.86
C ILE A 55 6.78 4.67 -13.45
N PRO A 56 8.06 4.49 -13.82
CA PRO A 56 9.11 5.45 -13.48
C PRO A 56 8.92 6.76 -14.26
N PHE A 57 9.33 7.88 -13.65
CA PHE A 57 9.42 9.15 -14.36
C PHE A 57 10.66 9.17 -15.26
N ARG A 58 10.46 9.40 -16.57
CA ARG A 58 11.56 9.41 -17.54
C ARG A 58 12.66 10.39 -17.13
N GLY A 59 13.89 9.89 -16.99
CA GLY A 59 15.07 10.71 -16.66
C GLY A 59 15.13 11.16 -15.20
N LYS A 60 14.32 10.59 -14.30
CA LYS A 60 14.40 10.84 -12.86
C LYS A 60 14.66 9.54 -12.12
N GLU A 61 15.53 9.62 -11.12
CA GLU A 61 15.73 8.55 -10.16
C GLU A 61 14.70 8.66 -9.01
N GLY A 62 14.45 7.53 -8.35
CA GLY A 62 13.56 7.45 -7.19
C GLY A 62 12.17 6.91 -7.52
N GLU A 63 11.19 7.38 -6.75
CA GLU A 63 9.84 6.84 -6.76
C GLU A 63 9.06 7.17 -8.05
N GLY A 64 8.38 6.16 -8.58
CA GLY A 64 7.53 6.29 -9.76
C GLY A 64 6.15 6.84 -9.44
N VAL A 65 5.31 6.88 -10.47
CA VAL A 65 3.95 7.42 -10.42
C VAL A 65 3.08 6.67 -9.42
N THR A 66 3.13 5.33 -9.41
CA THR A 66 2.23 4.51 -8.60
C THR A 66 2.51 4.72 -7.12
N ILE A 67 3.76 4.53 -6.68
CA ILE A 67 4.08 4.67 -5.25
C ILE A 67 3.88 6.11 -4.76
N THR A 68 4.21 7.11 -5.57
CA THR A 68 3.97 8.53 -5.25
C THR A 68 2.49 8.78 -5.00
N ASN A 69 1.62 8.24 -5.86
CA ASN A 69 0.18 8.39 -5.71
C ASN A 69 -0.34 7.63 -4.48
N LEU A 70 0.13 6.41 -4.21
CA LEU A 70 -0.27 5.66 -3.02
C LEU A 70 0.14 6.36 -1.72
N ARG A 71 1.31 7.02 -1.69
CA ARG A 71 1.74 7.85 -0.57
C ARG A 71 0.77 8.99 -0.30
N ASN A 72 0.39 9.72 -1.35
CA ASN A 72 -0.50 10.86 -1.25
C ASN A 72 -1.93 10.46 -0.89
N LEU A 73 -2.42 9.36 -1.45
CA LEU A 73 -3.80 8.91 -1.27
C LEU A 73 -4.01 8.19 0.06
N PHE A 74 -3.02 7.45 0.54
CA PHE A 74 -3.19 6.54 1.67
C PHE A 74 -2.02 6.51 2.64
N PHE A 75 -0.80 6.15 2.22
CA PHE A 75 0.25 5.80 3.17
C PHE A 75 0.63 6.95 4.12
N THR A 76 0.86 8.15 3.57
CA THR A 76 1.21 9.32 4.38
C THR A 76 0.02 9.79 5.24
N PRO A 77 -1.20 9.98 4.70
CA PRO A 77 -2.36 10.33 5.51
C PRO A 77 -2.68 9.34 6.64
N ALA A 78 -2.55 8.04 6.38
CA ALA A 78 -2.83 6.95 7.31
C ALA A 78 -1.68 6.68 8.29
N GLY A 79 -0.51 7.30 8.10
CA GLY A 79 0.66 7.09 8.96
C GLY A 79 1.23 5.68 8.86
N ILE A 80 1.21 5.08 7.68
CA ILE A 80 1.83 3.77 7.43
C ILE A 80 3.36 3.92 7.51
N LYS A 81 4.00 3.04 8.28
CA LYS A 81 5.46 3.04 8.46
C LYS A 81 6.17 2.61 7.18
N GLU A 82 7.36 3.16 6.91
CA GLU A 82 8.10 2.87 5.67
C GLU A 82 8.50 1.38 5.59
N GLU A 83 8.84 0.74 6.72
CA GLU A 83 9.13 -0.70 6.77
C GLU A 83 7.94 -1.59 6.38
N ASN A 84 6.71 -1.05 6.41
CA ASN A 84 5.49 -1.71 5.99
C ASN A 84 5.14 -1.44 4.52
N ILE A 85 5.93 -0.63 3.79
CA ILE A 85 5.71 -0.30 2.38
C ILE A 85 6.75 -1.04 1.52
N GLN A 86 6.29 -2.03 0.77
CA GLN A 86 7.11 -2.93 -0.02
C GLN A 86 7.03 -2.51 -1.49
N LYS A 87 7.99 -1.67 -1.91
CA LYS A 87 7.97 -0.99 -3.20
C LYS A 87 8.41 -1.91 -4.34
N LEU A 88 7.56 -2.10 -5.33
CA LEU A 88 7.92 -2.61 -6.65
C LEU A 88 8.54 -1.47 -7.48
N THR A 89 9.70 -1.73 -8.08
CA THR A 89 10.44 -0.79 -8.94
C THR A 89 10.99 -1.53 -10.17
N ILE A 90 11.45 -0.79 -11.18
CA ILE A 90 12.09 -1.38 -12.36
C ILE A 90 13.40 -2.12 -12.04
N ASP A 91 14.03 -1.80 -10.91
CA ASP A 91 15.29 -2.44 -10.51
C ASP A 91 15.06 -3.76 -9.78
N ASN A 92 13.92 -3.91 -9.07
CA ASN A 92 13.65 -5.06 -8.20
C ASN A 92 12.52 -5.98 -8.67
N TYR A 93 11.89 -5.71 -9.84
CA TYR A 93 10.73 -6.45 -10.31
C TYR A 93 10.94 -7.97 -10.43
N ARG A 94 12.16 -8.42 -10.76
CA ARG A 94 12.49 -9.85 -10.86
C ARG A 94 12.53 -10.58 -9.53
N GLU A 95 12.82 -9.85 -8.45
CA GLU A 95 12.94 -10.37 -7.09
C GLU A 95 11.65 -10.17 -6.29
N HIS A 96 10.74 -9.35 -6.80
CA HIS A 96 9.52 -8.96 -6.10
C HIS A 96 8.58 -10.16 -5.87
N ASP A 97 8.49 -11.07 -6.84
CA ASP A 97 7.69 -12.30 -6.72
C ASP A 97 8.17 -13.24 -5.62
N GLN A 98 9.45 -13.16 -5.23
CA GLN A 98 10.01 -13.98 -4.14
C GLN A 98 9.60 -13.44 -2.75
N LYS A 99 9.23 -12.16 -2.65
CA LYS A 99 8.84 -11.49 -1.39
C LYS A 99 7.37 -11.68 -1.03
N THR A 100 6.56 -12.22 -1.95
CA THR A 100 5.13 -12.49 -1.78
C THR A 100 4.83 -13.90 -1.23
N GLY A 101 5.84 -14.62 -0.76
CA GLY A 101 5.70 -15.94 -0.12
C GLY A 101 4.59 -15.97 0.94
N ALA A 102 3.60 -16.83 0.70
CA ALA A 102 2.41 -17.07 1.53
C ALA A 102 2.76 -17.72 2.88
#